data_AF-A0A949FLM8-F1
#
_entry.id   AF-A0A949FLM8-F1
#
_cell.length_a   1.000
_cell.length_b   1.000
_cell.length_c   1.000
_cell.angle_alpha   90.00
_cell.angle_beta   90.00
_cell.angle_gamma   90.00
#
_symmetry.space_group_name_H-M   'P 1'
#
loop_
_entity.id
_entity.type
_entity.pdbx_description
1 polymer ?
#
loop_
_entity_poly.entity_id
_entity_poly.type
_entity_poly.pdbx_seq_one_letter_code
_entity_poly.pdbx_strand_id
1 'polypeptide(L)'
;MMDYNKKTIIILLAVIAVIAAVFAVLLFNKHKQKDIAGERESFNIQELVGKKNNQEALSEKEKAYLEKAIIDRLELKTKELKQKPREEIISHGYTQAELDFMANPRKTVEEELGIIQGLKKIKFYTQEELDNMANPR
;
A
#
# COMPACT_ATOMS: atom_id res chain seq x y z
N MET A 1 -56.41 -18.61 -32.52
CA MET A 1 -56.21 -18.75 -31.07
C MET A 1 -54.92 -19.51 -30.86
N MET A 2 -53.83 -18.82 -30.52
CA MET A 2 -52.57 -19.49 -30.20
C MET A 2 -52.63 -19.92 -28.74
N ASP A 3 -52.69 -21.24 -28.51
CA ASP A 3 -52.47 -21.85 -27.20
C ASP A 3 -51.04 -21.54 -26.75
N TYR A 4 -50.85 -20.39 -26.10
CA TYR A 4 -49.71 -20.14 -25.24
C TYR A 4 -49.88 -21.06 -24.03
N ASN A 5 -49.50 -22.32 -24.23
CA ASN A 5 -49.45 -23.36 -23.23
C ASN A 5 -48.79 -22.77 -21.98
N LYS A 6 -49.46 -22.88 -20.83
CA LYS A 6 -49.03 -22.38 -19.50
C LYS A 6 -47.53 -22.61 -19.21
N LYS A 7 -46.94 -23.65 -19.81
CA LYS A 7 -45.51 -23.97 -19.84
C LYS A 7 -44.61 -22.83 -20.36
N THR A 8 -44.98 -22.13 -21.43
CA THR A 8 -44.17 -21.04 -22.02
C THR A 8 -44.11 -19.82 -21.10
N ILE A 9 -45.21 -19.51 -20.40
CA ILE A 9 -45.26 -18.42 -19.41
C ILE A 9 -44.41 -18.78 -18.18
N ILE A 10 -44.45 -20.04 -17.73
CA ILE A 10 -43.62 -20.52 -16.62
C ILE A 10 -42.12 -20.44 -16.97
N ILE A 11 -41.74 -20.83 -18.20
CA ILE A 11 -40.35 -20.73 -18.67
C ILE A 11 -39.92 -19.26 -18.73
N LEU A 12 -40.78 -18.37 -19.23
CA LEU A 12 -40.49 -16.93 -19.28
C LEU A 12 -40.30 -16.34 -17.89
N LEU A 13 -41.16 -16.70 -16.93
CA LEU A 13 -41.04 -16.28 -15.53
C LEU A 13 -39.77 -16.84 -14.86
N ALA A 14 -39.40 -18.08 -15.16
CA ALA A 14 -38.16 -18.68 -14.66
C ALA A 14 -36.93 -17.96 -15.19
N VAL A 15 -36.91 -17.56 -16.47
CA VAL A 15 -35.81 -16.78 -17.05
C VAL A 15 -35.70 -15.40 -16.39
N ILE A 16 -36.83 -14.71 -16.19
CA ILE A 16 -36.84 -13.42 -15.49
C ILE A 16 -36.36 -13.56 -14.04
N ALA A 17 -36.77 -14.62 -13.35
CA ALA A 17 -36.33 -14.91 -11.98
C ALA A 17 -34.83 -15.20 -11.89
N VAL A 18 -34.26 -15.92 -12.87
CA VAL A 18 -32.81 -16.16 -12.94
C VAL A 18 -32.05 -14.85 -13.19
N ILE A 19 -32.53 -13.99 -14.10
CA ILE A 19 -31.92 -12.68 -14.34
C ILE A 19 -31.99 -11.80 -13.08
N ALA A 20 -33.13 -11.79 -12.39
CA ALA A 20 -33.29 -11.06 -11.14
C ALA A 20 -32.39 -11.60 -10.03
N ALA A 21 -32.20 -12.92 -9.94
CA ALA A 21 -31.28 -13.54 -8.98
C ALA A 21 -29.82 -13.19 -9.28
N VAL A 22 -29.40 -13.19 -10.55
CA VAL A 22 -28.06 -12.75 -10.96
C VAL A 22 -27.85 -11.27 -10.65
N PHE A 23 -28.84 -10.41 -10.91
CA PHE A 23 -28.79 -8.99 -10.54
C PHE A 23 -28.76 -8.79 -9.02
N ALA A 24 -29.56 -9.54 -8.27
CA ALA A 24 -29.57 -9.51 -6.81
C ALA A 24 -28.22 -9.94 -6.24
N VAL A 25 -27.60 -11.00 -6.76
CA VAL A 25 -26.25 -11.46 -6.37
C VAL A 25 -25.18 -10.45 -6.75
N LEU A 26 -25.24 -9.83 -7.94
CA LEU A 26 -24.32 -8.76 -8.33
C LEU A 26 -24.47 -7.50 -7.46
N LEU A 27 -25.70 -7.12 -7.12
CA LEU A 27 -25.99 -6.01 -6.20
C LEU A 27 -25.57 -6.34 -4.77
N PHE A 28 -25.79 -7.57 -4.29
CA PHE A 28 -25.32 -8.02 -2.97
C PHE A 28 -23.80 -8.07 -2.89
N ASN A 29 -23.12 -8.48 -3.96
CA ASN A 29 -21.64 -8.45 -4.02
C ASN A 29 -21.11 -7.02 -4.09
N LYS A 30 -21.78 -6.10 -4.80
CA LYS A 30 -21.46 -4.66 -4.76
C LYS A 30 -21.73 -4.05 -3.39
N HIS A 31 -22.79 -4.45 -2.69
CA HIS A 31 -23.09 -3.95 -1.34
C HIS A 31 -22.15 -4.54 -0.28
N LYS A 32 -21.78 -5.82 -0.35
CA LYS A 32 -20.75 -6.38 0.55
C LYS A 32 -19.37 -5.75 0.36
N GLN A 33 -19.04 -5.25 -0.83
CA GLN A 33 -17.82 -4.43 -0.99
C GLN A 33 -17.94 -3.03 -0.37
N LYS A 34 -19.14 -2.46 -0.28
CA LYS A 34 -19.38 -1.15 0.34
C LYS A 34 -19.61 -1.23 1.86
N ASP A 35 -20.09 -2.34 2.39
CA ASP A 35 -20.37 -2.50 3.82
C ASP A 35 -19.22 -3.20 4.58
N ILE A 36 -18.20 -3.74 3.89
CA ILE A 36 -16.88 -4.07 4.49
C ILE A 36 -15.94 -2.84 4.43
N ALA A 37 -16.42 -1.69 3.96
CA ALA A 37 -15.89 -0.41 4.41
C ALA A 37 -16.50 -0.09 5.79
N GLY A 38 -16.32 -0.98 6.77
CA GLY A 38 -16.41 -0.55 8.16
C GLY A 38 -15.51 0.66 8.25
N GLU A 39 -16.06 1.82 8.64
CA GLU A 39 -15.42 3.14 8.64
C GLU A 39 -13.92 2.98 8.91
N ARG A 40 -13.15 2.79 7.83
CA ARG A 40 -11.73 2.99 7.92
C ARG A 40 -11.72 4.48 7.97
N GLU A 41 -11.55 5.03 9.16
CA GLU A 41 -10.95 6.35 9.30
C GLU A 41 -9.70 6.27 8.43
N SER A 42 -9.85 6.64 7.16
CA SER A 42 -8.77 6.63 6.19
C SER A 42 -8.05 7.92 6.50
N PHE A 43 -7.27 7.88 7.57
CA PHE A 43 -6.45 9.00 7.93
C PHE A 43 -5.53 9.28 6.74
N ASN A 44 -5.55 10.51 6.24
CA ASN A 44 -4.65 10.90 5.19
C ASN A 44 -3.26 11.11 5.83
N ILE A 45 -2.27 10.32 5.39
CA ILE A 45 -0.89 10.42 5.91
C ILE A 45 -0.37 11.85 5.81
N GLN A 46 -0.66 12.56 4.71
CA GLN A 46 -0.21 13.95 4.51
C GLN A 46 -0.87 14.91 5.51
N GLU A 47 -2.13 14.66 5.88
CA GLU A 47 -2.83 15.45 6.90
C GLU A 47 -2.24 15.19 8.28
N LEU A 48 -1.99 13.92 8.64
CA LEU A 48 -1.39 13.58 9.94
C LEU A 48 0.05 14.09 10.07
N VAL A 49 0.82 14.04 8.99
CA VAL A 49 2.15 14.64 8.89
C VAL A 49 2.06 16.16 9.06
N GLY A 50 1.09 16.81 8.42
CA GLY A 50 0.81 18.23 8.60
C GLY A 50 0.52 18.59 10.06
N LYS A 51 -0.39 17.84 10.71
CA LYS A 51 -0.69 18.00 12.14
C LYS A 51 0.56 17.84 13.01
N LYS A 52 1.35 16.77 12.78
CA LYS A 52 2.60 16.51 13.51
C LYS A 52 3.62 17.64 13.33
N ASN A 53 3.80 18.14 12.11
CA ASN A 53 4.74 19.21 11.79
C ASN A 53 4.30 20.57 12.39
N ASN A 54 2.99 20.79 12.50
CA ASN A 54 2.40 21.96 13.17
C ASN A 54 2.31 21.82 14.69
N GLN A 55 2.90 20.77 15.28
CA GLN A 55 2.86 20.47 16.71
C GLN A 55 1.43 20.25 17.27
N GLU A 56 0.48 19.91 16.40
CA GLU A 56 -0.87 19.53 16.82
C GLU A 56 -0.84 18.13 17.45
N ALA A 57 -1.63 17.96 18.52
CA ALA A 57 -1.70 16.69 19.23
C ALA A 57 -2.45 15.65 18.37
N LEU A 58 -1.73 14.61 17.97
CA LEU A 58 -2.32 13.43 17.34
C LEU A 58 -3.02 12.57 18.39
N SER A 59 -4.22 12.09 18.07
CA SER A 59 -4.89 11.05 18.83
C SER A 59 -4.11 9.74 18.81
N GLU A 60 -4.36 8.85 19.77
CA GLU A 60 -3.71 7.53 19.81
C GLU A 60 -3.96 6.70 18.55
N LYS A 61 -5.15 6.84 17.94
CA LYS A 61 -5.48 6.20 16.66
C LYS A 61 -4.64 6.77 15.50
N GLU A 62 -4.48 8.08 15.42
CA GLU A 62 -3.68 8.74 14.39
C GLU A 62 -2.19 8.39 14.53
N LYS A 63 -1.68 8.32 15.77
CA LYS A 63 -0.31 7.84 16.06
C LYS A 63 -0.11 6.40 15.60
N ALA A 64 -1.03 5.50 15.95
CA ALA A 64 -0.96 4.11 15.54
C ALA A 64 -1.03 3.95 14.01
N TYR A 65 -1.82 4.78 13.34
CA TYR A 65 -1.91 4.80 11.88
C TYR A 65 -0.59 5.25 11.22
N LEU A 66 0.02 6.32 11.72
CA LEU A 66 1.34 6.77 11.24
C LEU A 66 2.43 5.71 11.48
N GLU A 67 2.46 5.10 12.66
CA GLU A 67 3.42 4.04 12.97
C GLU A 67 3.25 2.85 12.03
N LYS A 68 2.01 2.45 11.76
CA LYS A 68 1.71 1.40 10.79
C LYS A 68 2.20 1.76 9.39
N ALA A 69 1.97 3.00 8.95
CA ALA A 69 2.46 3.46 7.64
C ALA A 69 4.00 3.39 7.53
N ILE A 70 4.72 3.70 8.62
CA ILE A 70 6.18 3.53 8.69
C ILE A 70 6.55 2.06 8.57
N ILE A 71 5.90 1.17 9.34
CA ILE A 71 6.17 -0.28 9.32
C ILE A 71 5.90 -0.88 7.93
N ASP A 72 4.74 -0.60 7.34
CA ASP A 72 4.35 -1.12 6.02
C ASP A 72 5.38 -0.69 4.95
N ARG A 73 5.85 0.56 5.01
CA ARG A 73 6.86 1.10 4.09
C ARG A 73 8.25 0.51 4.33
N LEU A 74 8.63 0.27 5.59
CA LEU A 74 9.87 -0.42 5.97
C LEU A 74 9.91 -1.84 5.43
N GLU A 75 8.82 -2.59 5.60
CA GLU A 75 8.71 -3.96 5.11
C GLU A 75 8.81 -4.03 3.59
N LEU A 76 8.11 -3.13 2.89
CA LEU A 76 8.17 -3.04 1.43
C LEU A 76 9.60 -2.80 0.95
N LYS A 77 10.28 -1.78 1.48
CA LYS A 77 11.66 -1.46 1.08
C LYS A 77 12.66 -2.56 1.44
N THR A 78 12.50 -3.17 2.60
CA THR A 78 13.32 -4.32 3.01
C THR A 78 13.14 -5.48 2.06
N LYS A 79 11.92 -5.72 1.59
CA LYS A 79 11.62 -6.76 0.62
C LYS A 79 12.22 -6.44 -0.76
N GLU A 80 12.09 -5.20 -1.23
CA GLU A 80 12.70 -4.74 -2.49
C GLU A 80 14.22 -4.96 -2.48
N LEU A 81 14.90 -4.53 -1.41
CA LEU A 81 16.34 -4.73 -1.24
C LEU A 81 16.74 -6.21 -1.22
N LYS A 82 15.98 -7.05 -0.51
CA LYS A 82 16.26 -8.49 -0.44
C LYS A 82 16.01 -9.22 -1.76
N GLN A 83 15.15 -8.68 -2.61
CA GLN A 83 14.82 -9.26 -3.90
C GLN A 83 15.75 -8.80 -5.03
N LYS A 84 16.64 -7.83 -4.75
CA LYS A 84 17.59 -7.33 -5.75
C LYS A 84 18.53 -8.46 -6.21
N PRO A 85 18.62 -8.74 -7.52
CA PRO A 85 19.46 -9.81 -8.05
C PRO A 85 20.93 -9.59 -7.69
N ARG A 86 21.64 -10.67 -7.37
CA ARG A 86 23.07 -10.61 -7.02
C ARG A 86 23.89 -10.05 -8.18
N GLU A 87 23.54 -10.38 -9.40
CA GLU A 87 24.19 -9.89 -10.62
C GLU A 87 24.04 -8.37 -10.76
N GLU A 88 22.90 -7.81 -10.36
CA GLU A 88 22.64 -6.37 -10.36
C GLU A 88 23.47 -5.66 -9.28
N ILE A 89 23.56 -6.24 -8.08
CA ILE A 89 24.41 -5.73 -7.00
C ILE A 89 25.88 -5.74 -7.41
N ILE A 90 26.36 -6.79 -8.08
CA ILE A 90 27.77 -6.88 -8.52
C ILE A 90 28.07 -5.88 -9.65
N SER A 91 27.12 -5.67 -10.57
CA SER A 91 27.35 -4.83 -11.76
C SER A 91 27.13 -3.34 -11.53
N HIS A 92 26.17 -2.97 -10.68
CA HIS A 92 25.75 -1.58 -10.48
C HIS A 92 25.83 -1.13 -9.01
N GLY A 93 26.04 -2.05 -8.08
CA GLY A 93 26.06 -1.75 -6.64
C GLY A 93 24.69 -1.37 -6.08
N TYR A 94 24.74 -0.82 -4.87
CA TYR A 94 23.60 -0.15 -4.26
C TYR A 94 23.64 1.34 -4.58
N THR A 95 22.47 1.89 -4.89
CA THR A 95 22.28 3.33 -5.00
C THR A 95 22.47 3.99 -3.65
N GLN A 96 22.79 5.29 -3.65
CA GLN A 96 22.90 6.07 -2.42
C GLN A 96 21.63 5.96 -1.56
N ALA A 97 20.44 6.00 -2.15
CA ALA A 97 19.17 5.88 -1.43
C ALA A 97 18.98 4.51 -0.76
N GLU A 98 19.46 3.44 -1.40
CA GLU A 98 19.45 2.09 -0.83
C GLU A 98 20.42 1.98 0.35
N LEU A 99 21.61 2.57 0.24
CA LEU A 99 22.58 2.60 1.34
C LEU A 99 22.12 3.47 2.51
N ASP A 100 21.52 4.63 2.22
CA ASP A 100 20.93 5.50 3.25
C ASP A 100 19.82 4.76 3.99
N PHE A 101 19.00 4.00 3.26
CA PHE A 101 18.02 3.11 3.86
C PHE A 101 18.68 2.00 4.69
N MET A 102 19.73 1.33 4.21
CA MET A 102 20.42 0.29 4.98
C MET A 102 21.08 0.85 6.26
N ALA A 103 21.57 2.08 6.21
CA ALA A 103 22.20 2.76 7.34
C ALA A 103 21.18 3.22 8.39
N ASN A 104 20.05 3.79 7.99
CA ASN A 104 18.99 4.25 8.89
C ASN A 104 17.58 3.99 8.35
N PRO A 105 17.11 2.73 8.31
CA PRO A 105 15.87 2.35 7.61
C PRO A 105 14.67 3.17 8.03
N ARG A 106 14.47 3.29 9.35
CA ARG A 106 13.32 4.00 9.93
C ARG A 106 13.34 5.49 9.60
N LYS A 107 14.49 6.15 9.74
CA LYS A 107 14.58 7.59 9.49
C LYS A 107 14.40 7.90 8.00
N THR A 108 14.95 7.08 7.11
CA THR A 108 14.77 7.25 5.66
C THR A 108 13.29 7.13 5.27
N VAL A 109 12.57 6.18 5.87
CA VAL A 109 11.11 6.07 5.68
C VAL A 109 10.36 7.25 6.27
N GLU A 110 10.72 7.70 7.46
CA GLU A 110 10.11 8.89 8.08
C GLU A 110 10.33 10.16 7.22
N GLU A 111 11.50 10.31 6.58
CA GLU A 111 11.78 11.42 5.67
C GLU A 111 11.00 11.29 4.35
N GLU A 112 10.91 10.10 3.76
CA GLU A 112 10.08 9.84 2.58
C GLU A 112 8.60 10.14 2.83
N LEU A 113 8.12 9.81 4.02
CA LEU A 113 6.75 10.10 4.44
C LEU A 113 6.57 11.59 4.85
N GLY A 114 7.63 12.39 4.82
CA GLY A 114 7.61 13.81 5.20
C GLY A 114 7.41 14.07 6.69
N ILE A 115 7.51 13.02 7.51
CA ILE A 115 7.36 13.06 8.98
C ILE A 115 8.52 13.83 9.62
N ILE A 116 9.71 13.70 9.04
CA ILE A 116 10.88 14.50 9.39
C ILE A 116 11.37 15.22 8.13
N GLN A 117 11.91 16.43 8.29
CA GLN A 117 12.52 17.17 7.19
C GLN A 117 14.03 17.27 7.39
N GLY A 118 14.79 17.02 6.34
CA GLY A 118 16.22 17.26 6.32
C GLY A 118 16.96 16.34 7.28
N LEU A 119 16.88 15.02 7.07
CA LEU A 119 17.99 14.18 7.49
C LEU A 119 19.24 14.88 6.93
N LYS A 120 20.17 15.28 7.81
CA LYS A 120 21.51 15.66 7.39
C LYS A 120 21.95 14.54 6.47
N LYS A 121 22.01 14.83 5.15
CA LYS A 121 22.28 13.85 4.10
C LYS A 121 23.27 12.85 4.67
N ILE A 122 22.78 11.63 4.93
CA ILE A 122 23.61 10.57 5.45
C ILE A 122 24.74 10.48 4.42
N LYS A 123 25.97 10.71 4.90
CA LYS A 123 27.25 10.68 4.18
C LYS A 123 27.10 10.45 2.66
N PHE A 124 27.49 11.42 1.83
CA PHE A 124 27.73 11.12 0.42
C PHE A 124 28.80 10.02 0.39
N TYR A 125 28.40 8.80 0.04
CA TYR A 125 29.36 7.70 -0.04
C TYR A 125 30.19 7.94 -1.29
N THR A 126 31.51 7.87 -1.16
CA THR A 126 32.37 7.89 -2.35
C THR A 126 32.12 6.62 -3.16
N GLN A 127 32.39 6.64 -4.47
CA GLN A 127 32.25 5.43 -5.30
C GLN A 127 33.03 4.23 -4.72
N GLU A 128 34.17 4.49 -4.07
CA GLU A 128 34.96 3.48 -3.37
C GLU A 128 34.26 2.92 -2.11
N GLU A 129 33.54 3.75 -1.35
CA GLU A 129 32.69 3.29 -0.24
C GLU A 129 31.48 2.49 -0.75
N LEU A 130 30.89 2.91 -1.89
CA LEU A 130 29.80 2.18 -2.57
C LEU A 130 30.26 0.79 -3.01
N ASP A 131 31.43 0.71 -3.66
CA ASP A 131 31.99 -0.53 -4.18
C ASP A 131 32.35 -1.52 -3.05
N ASN A 132 32.87 -1.03 -1.92
CA ASN A 132 33.18 -1.86 -0.74
C ASN A 132 31.93 -2.40 -0.03
N MET A 133 30.81 -1.66 -0.04
CA MET A 133 29.53 -2.15 0.52
C MET A 133 28.81 -3.10 -0.43
N ALA A 134 28.94 -2.90 -1.74
CA ALA A 134 28.37 -3.78 -2.76
C ALA A 134 29.12 -5.11 -2.89
N ASN A 135 30.43 -5.11 -2.62
CA ASN A 135 31.27 -6.31 -2.73
C ASN A 135 32.25 -6.40 -1.55
N PRO A 136 31.77 -6.75 -0.34
CA PRO A 136 32.64 -6.92 0.82
C PRO A 136 33.65 -8.05 0.53
N ARG A 137 34.95 -7.72 0.58
CA ARG A 137 36.03 -8.69 0.42
C ARG A 137 35.97 -9.81 1.47
#